data_AF-D8R721-F1
#
_entry.id   AF-D8R721-F1
#
_cell.length_a   1.000
_cell.length_b   1.000
_cell.length_c   1.000
_cell.angle_alpha   90.00
_cell.angle_beta   90.00
_cell.angle_gamma   90.00
#
_symmetry.space_group_name_H-M   'P 1'
#
loop_
_entity.id
_entity.type
_entity.pdbx_description
1 polymer ?
#
loop_
_entity_poly.entity_id
_entity_poly.type
_entity_poly.pdbx_seq_one_letter_code
_entity_poly.pdbx_strand_id
1 'polypeptide(L)'
;MITANAQNGYLGKAKSLFYQAQSRDIVSWTAIVSAHAQHGEITQASRFYLSMPERDLAAWNAMLAAFAQNGHSRTACELFPEMKMVERPDDVSFLLILHAAGHLGEVSRGLSWLASMSSDYGLTPRKLHYSCMVDLLARSGYLSDAQALIDSMPYVEDAMEWTCLLAACKGHKDVHFGALAAKRVLSLKPSNPGAYVMLANVYRKS
;
A
#
# COMPACT_ATOMS: atom_id res chain seq x y z
N MET A 1 2.02 27.21 4.49
CA MET A 1 2.73 27.39 3.19
C MET A 1 3.67 26.23 2.85
N ILE A 2 4.51 25.74 3.77
CA ILE A 2 5.40 24.58 3.52
C ILE A 2 4.58 23.35 3.10
N THR A 3 3.57 22.97 3.87
CA THR A 3 2.67 21.84 3.59
C THR A 3 2.00 21.91 2.22
N ALA A 4 1.48 23.09 1.85
CA ALA A 4 0.86 23.28 0.55
C ALA A 4 1.86 23.12 -0.61
N ASN A 5 3.10 23.60 -0.48
CA ASN A 5 4.12 23.41 -1.52
C ASN A 5 4.58 21.95 -1.60
N ALA A 6 4.72 21.28 -0.45
CA ALA A 6 5.02 19.86 -0.36
C ALA A 6 3.97 19.00 -1.08
N GLN A 7 2.68 19.22 -0.79
CA GLN A 7 1.56 18.48 -1.38
C GLN A 7 1.39 18.73 -2.89
N ASN A 8 1.79 19.91 -3.38
CA ASN A 8 1.69 20.26 -4.80
C ASN A 8 2.98 19.92 -5.60
N GLY A 9 3.90 19.14 -5.04
CA GLY A 9 5.12 18.72 -5.73
C GLY A 9 6.21 19.80 -5.87
N TYR A 10 6.04 20.97 -5.25
CA TYR A 10 7.03 22.05 -5.27
C TYR A 10 8.11 21.86 -4.18
N LEU A 11 8.82 20.72 -4.24
CA LEU A 11 9.80 20.32 -3.22
C LEU A 11 10.88 21.38 -2.97
N GLY A 12 11.42 22.00 -4.01
CA GLY A 12 12.44 23.05 -3.86
C GLY A 12 11.95 24.26 -3.07
N LYS A 13 10.69 24.67 -3.30
CA LYS A 13 10.06 25.80 -2.58
C LYS A 13 9.71 25.40 -1.14
N ALA A 14 9.21 24.19 -0.93
CA ALA A 14 8.95 23.65 0.41
C ALA A 14 10.26 23.61 1.24
N LYS A 15 11.36 23.11 0.68
CA LYS A 15 12.71 23.10 1.28
C LYS A 15 13.17 24.50 1.67
N SER A 16 13.11 25.44 0.72
CA SER A 16 13.54 26.82 0.97
C SER A 16 12.76 27.47 2.12
N LEU A 17 11.43 27.36 2.10
CA LEU A 17 10.57 27.88 3.16
C LEU A 17 10.83 27.19 4.50
N PHE A 18 11.10 25.89 4.50
CA PHE A 18 11.44 25.14 5.71
C PHE A 18 12.75 25.62 6.34
N TYR A 19 13.78 25.90 5.55
CA TYR A 19 15.06 26.43 6.06
C TYR A 19 14.97 27.89 6.52
N GLN A 20 14.09 28.69 5.92
CA GLN A 20 13.87 30.09 6.30
C GLN A 20 12.94 30.28 7.51
N ALA A 21 12.18 29.25 7.89
CA ALA A 21 11.25 29.33 9.01
C ALA A 21 11.97 29.60 10.34
N GLN A 22 11.51 30.63 11.06
CA GLN A 22 12.05 31.00 12.38
C GLN A 22 11.76 29.93 13.44
N SER A 23 10.64 29.22 13.30
CA SER A 23 10.29 28.03 14.08
C SER A 23 9.65 26.99 13.16
N ARG A 24 9.87 25.71 13.45
CA ARG A 24 9.35 24.57 12.69
C ARG A 24 8.51 23.72 13.61
N ASP A 25 7.22 23.61 13.31
CA ASP A 25 6.30 22.73 14.02
C ASP A 25 6.31 21.32 13.42
N ILE A 26 5.70 20.37 14.13
CA ILE A 26 5.64 18.96 13.71
C ILE A 26 5.00 18.78 12.33
N VAL A 27 4.01 19.63 11.99
CA VAL A 27 3.34 19.61 10.68
C VAL A 27 4.31 19.98 9.55
N SER A 28 5.15 21.00 9.74
CA SER A 28 6.16 21.40 8.75
C SER A 28 7.25 20.33 8.56
N TRP A 29 7.63 19.63 9.63
CA TRP A 29 8.55 18.50 9.58
C TRP A 29 7.94 17.31 8.82
N THR A 30 6.73 16.89 9.18
CA THR A 30 6.03 15.79 8.50
C THR A 30 5.80 16.11 7.02
N ALA A 31 5.51 17.37 6.69
CA ALA A 31 5.37 17.82 5.31
C ALA A 31 6.67 17.69 4.50
N ILE A 32 7.83 18.06 5.06
CA ILE A 32 9.10 17.96 4.32
C ILE A 32 9.52 16.50 4.15
N VAL A 33 9.33 15.65 5.17
CA VAL A 33 9.55 14.19 5.08
C VAL A 33 8.69 13.58 3.98
N SER A 34 7.39 13.87 3.99
CA SER A 34 6.44 13.37 2.99
C SER A 34 6.79 13.83 1.58
N ALA A 35 7.19 15.10 1.42
CA ALA A 35 7.58 15.64 0.12
C ALA A 35 8.80 14.92 -0.44
N HIS A 36 9.83 14.67 0.38
CA HIS A 36 10.99 13.90 -0.01
C HIS A 36 10.64 12.45 -0.37
N ALA A 37 9.80 11.81 0.45
CA ALA A 37 9.32 10.44 0.23
C ALA A 37 8.59 10.27 -1.12
N GLN A 38 7.71 11.22 -1.45
CA GLN A 38 6.95 11.23 -2.70
C GLN A 38 7.83 11.43 -3.94
N HIS A 39 9.00 12.07 -3.79
CA HIS A 39 9.97 12.23 -4.87
C HIS A 39 11.02 11.09 -4.90
N GLY A 40 10.86 10.06 -4.07
CA GLY A 40 11.82 8.95 -3.95
C GLY A 40 13.16 9.35 -3.32
N GLU A 41 13.28 10.55 -2.74
CA GLU A 41 14.48 11.01 -2.03
C GLU A 41 14.56 10.39 -0.61
N ILE A 42 14.54 9.07 -0.51
CA ILE A 42 14.41 8.31 0.76
C ILE A 42 15.50 8.68 1.76
N THR A 43 16.76 8.80 1.33
CA THR A 43 17.86 9.20 2.21
C THR A 43 17.60 10.56 2.86
N GLN A 44 17.02 11.50 2.11
CA GLN A 44 16.71 12.82 2.64
C GLN A 44 15.47 12.77 3.54
N ALA A 45 14.42 12.03 3.16
CA ALA A 45 13.26 11.79 4.01
C ALA A 45 13.68 11.24 5.38
N SER A 46 14.53 10.20 5.41
CA SER A 46 15.10 9.62 6.63
C SER A 46 15.90 10.63 7.44
N ARG A 47 16.72 11.48 6.80
CA ARG A 47 17.49 12.53 7.51
C ARG A 47 16.58 13.53 8.21
N PHE A 48 15.54 14.02 7.52
CA PHE A 48 14.57 14.94 8.12
C PHE A 48 13.81 14.26 9.25
N TYR A 49 13.35 13.03 9.04
CA TYR A 49 12.64 12.24 10.05
C TYR A 49 13.47 12.01 11.31
N LEU A 50 14.75 11.64 11.15
CA LEU A 50 15.66 11.45 12.28
C LEU A 50 15.95 12.74 13.03
N SER A 51 15.89 13.88 12.35
CA SER A 51 16.09 15.22 12.92
C SER A 51 14.84 15.81 13.59
N MET A 52 13.68 15.15 13.48
CA MET A 52 12.45 15.62 14.13
C MET A 52 12.60 15.55 15.66
N PRO A 53 12.33 16.66 16.38
CA PRO A 53 12.38 16.66 17.86
C PRO A 53 11.34 15.71 18.47
N GLU A 54 10.16 15.66 17.86
CA GLU A 54 9.04 14.80 18.22
C GLU A 54 8.47 14.19 16.94
N ARG A 55 8.03 12.94 17.02
CA ARG A 55 7.48 12.18 15.89
C ARG A 55 6.10 11.70 16.27
N ASP A 56 5.10 12.17 15.56
CA ASP A 56 3.72 11.72 15.68
C ASP A 56 3.45 10.58 14.70
N LEU A 57 2.27 9.98 14.85
CA LEU A 57 1.69 9.01 13.91
C LEU A 57 1.84 9.42 12.43
N ALA A 58 1.67 10.71 12.11
CA ALA A 58 1.79 11.20 10.74
C ALA A 58 3.23 11.10 10.21
N ALA A 59 4.23 11.42 11.04
CA ALA A 59 5.65 11.25 10.69
C ALA A 59 6.02 9.77 10.49
N TRP A 60 5.52 8.87 11.34
CA TRP A 60 5.70 7.41 11.19
C TRP A 60 5.08 6.89 9.89
N ASN A 61 3.83 7.26 9.61
CA ASN A 61 3.13 6.88 8.38
C ASN A 61 3.83 7.44 7.13
N ALA A 62 4.39 8.66 7.19
CA ALA A 62 5.18 9.21 6.10
C ALA A 62 6.41 8.35 5.77
N MET A 63 7.13 7.86 6.80
CA MET A 63 8.28 6.97 6.59
C MET A 63 7.90 5.57 6.12
N LEU A 64 6.84 4.98 6.68
CA LEU A 64 6.32 3.70 6.19
C LEU A 64 5.93 3.80 4.71
N ALA A 65 5.25 4.88 4.31
CA ALA A 65 4.88 5.14 2.93
C ALA A 65 6.10 5.32 2.03
N ALA A 66 7.09 6.09 2.49
CA ALA A 66 8.35 6.30 1.79
C ALA A 66 9.01 4.96 1.42
N PHE A 67 9.16 4.07 2.40
CA PHE A 67 9.79 2.77 2.17
C PHE A 67 8.91 1.82 1.36
N ALA A 68 7.61 1.72 1.67
CA ALA A 68 6.68 0.81 1.02
C ALA A 68 6.51 1.09 -0.47
N GLN A 69 6.54 2.37 -0.88
CA GLN A 69 6.28 2.79 -2.27
C GLN A 69 7.55 2.89 -3.14
N ASN A 70 8.74 3.03 -2.54
CA ASN A 70 9.98 3.25 -3.28
C ASN A 70 10.89 2.01 -3.29
N GLY A 71 10.32 0.80 -3.29
CA GLY A 71 11.08 -0.45 -3.42
C GLY A 71 11.86 -0.88 -2.17
N HIS A 72 11.62 -0.25 -1.02
CA HIS A 72 12.26 -0.57 0.26
C HIS A 72 11.28 -1.27 1.21
N SER A 73 10.41 -2.14 0.68
CA SER A 73 9.33 -2.77 1.44
C SER A 73 9.81 -3.58 2.65
N ARG A 74 11.00 -4.20 2.56
CA ARG A 74 11.63 -4.88 3.70
C ARG A 74 11.86 -3.93 4.88
N THR A 75 12.41 -2.76 4.60
CA THR A 75 12.65 -1.73 5.61
C THR A 75 11.34 -1.19 6.20
N ALA A 76 10.29 -1.03 5.40
CA ALA A 76 8.95 -0.65 5.91
C ALA A 76 8.44 -1.70 6.92
N CYS A 77 8.57 -2.98 6.58
CA CYS A 77 8.18 -4.11 7.41
C CYS A 77 9.02 -4.25 8.70
N GLU A 78 10.29 -3.83 8.68
CA GLU A 78 11.20 -3.79 9.84
C GLU A 78 10.95 -2.57 10.74
N LEU A 79 10.54 -1.44 10.16
CA LEU A 79 10.20 -0.21 10.88
C LEU A 79 8.89 -0.34 11.68
N PHE A 80 7.94 -1.14 11.20
CA PHE A 80 6.62 -1.25 11.83
C PHE A 80 6.65 -1.76 13.29
N PRO A 81 7.44 -2.79 13.65
CA PRO A 81 7.68 -3.12 15.05
C PRO A 81 8.18 -1.96 15.91
N GLU A 82 9.10 -1.14 15.41
CA GLU A 82 9.61 0.02 16.14
C GLU A 82 8.52 1.06 16.38
N MET A 83 7.71 1.34 15.36
CA MET A 83 6.55 2.22 15.48
C MET A 83 5.63 1.76 16.61
N LYS A 84 5.26 0.48 16.65
CA LYS A 84 4.34 -0.09 17.66
C LYS A 84 4.81 0.07 19.11
N MET A 85 6.12 0.26 19.33
CA MET A 85 6.68 0.44 20.68
C MET A 85 6.47 1.86 21.20
N VAL A 86 6.24 2.84 20.33
CA VAL A 86 6.20 4.26 20.69
C VAL A 86 4.94 4.98 20.25
N GLU A 87 4.22 4.43 19.26
CA GLU A 87 3.06 5.04 18.65
C GLU A 87 2.01 3.97 18.33
N ARG A 88 0.72 4.29 18.46
CA ARG A 88 -0.36 3.37 18.14
C ARG A 88 -0.63 3.43 16.62
N PRO A 89 -0.43 2.34 15.85
CA PRO A 89 -0.79 2.29 14.44
C PRO A 89 -2.28 2.57 14.19
N ASP A 90 -2.57 3.23 13.09
CA ASP A 90 -3.91 3.49 12.58
C ASP A 90 -4.20 2.67 11.30
N ASP A 91 -5.36 2.90 10.70
CA ASP A 91 -5.75 2.27 9.43
C ASP A 91 -4.76 2.57 8.30
N VAL A 92 -4.14 3.76 8.29
CA VAL A 92 -3.15 4.11 7.27
C VAL A 92 -1.87 3.32 7.48
N SER A 93 -1.39 3.18 8.72
CA SER A 93 -0.22 2.37 9.05
C SER A 93 -0.38 0.93 8.55
N PHE A 94 -1.53 0.31 8.82
CA PHE A 94 -1.84 -1.04 8.38
C PHE A 94 -1.94 -1.16 6.86
N LEU A 95 -2.54 -0.20 6.18
CA LEU A 95 -2.57 -0.19 4.72
C LEU A 95 -1.16 -0.19 4.12
N LEU A 96 -0.26 0.64 4.64
CA LEU A 96 1.11 0.79 4.15
C LEU A 96 1.95 -0.49 4.32
N ILE A 97 1.84 -1.16 5.45
CA ILE A 97 2.56 -2.42 5.71
C ILE A 97 1.98 -3.60 4.95
N LEU A 98 0.66 -3.62 4.68
CA LEU A 98 0.05 -4.65 3.84
C LEU A 98 0.50 -4.48 2.38
N HIS A 99 0.61 -3.23 1.91
CA HIS A 99 1.20 -2.93 0.62
C HIS A 99 2.67 -3.39 0.55
N ALA A 100 3.46 -3.11 1.59
CA ALA A 100 4.85 -3.58 1.69
C ALA A 100 4.97 -5.12 1.69
N ALA A 101 4.12 -5.82 2.45
CA ALA A 101 4.05 -7.29 2.42
C ALA A 101 3.73 -7.81 1.02
N GLY A 102 2.82 -7.13 0.32
CA GLY A 102 2.45 -7.37 -1.07
C GLY A 102 3.63 -7.41 -2.03
N HIS A 103 4.60 -6.51 -1.88
CA HIS A 103 5.81 -6.45 -2.70
C HIS A 103 6.84 -7.52 -2.31
N LEU A 104 6.85 -7.97 -1.06
CA LEU A 104 7.75 -9.03 -0.59
C LEU A 104 7.18 -10.44 -0.80
N GLY A 105 5.89 -10.56 -1.09
CA GLY A 105 5.19 -11.84 -1.15
C GLY A 105 5.00 -12.51 0.21
N GLU A 106 5.13 -11.78 1.32
CA GLU A 106 5.09 -12.31 2.69
C GLU A 106 3.64 -12.52 3.18
N VAL A 107 2.96 -13.51 2.60
CA VAL A 107 1.54 -13.84 2.86
C VAL A 107 1.25 -14.01 4.35
N SER A 108 2.06 -14.80 5.07
CA SER A 108 1.84 -15.08 6.48
C SER A 108 1.89 -13.81 7.35
N ARG A 109 2.79 -12.87 7.03
CA ARG A 109 2.88 -11.58 7.74
C ARG A 109 1.70 -10.68 7.39
N GLY A 110 1.31 -10.62 6.12
CA GLY A 110 0.13 -9.87 5.68
C GLY A 110 -1.14 -10.31 6.41
N LEU A 111 -1.39 -11.63 6.47
CA LEU A 111 -2.53 -12.20 7.19
C LEU A 111 -2.48 -11.91 8.69
N SER A 112 -1.30 -12.09 9.32
CA SER A 112 -1.10 -11.77 10.73
C SER A 112 -1.39 -10.29 11.04
N TRP A 113 -0.93 -9.39 10.18
CA TRP A 113 -1.17 -7.96 10.35
C TRP A 113 -2.64 -7.57 10.16
N LEU A 114 -3.29 -8.10 9.12
CA LEU A 114 -4.72 -7.88 8.91
C LEU A 114 -5.55 -8.35 10.13
N ALA A 115 -5.22 -9.50 10.70
CA ALA A 115 -5.87 -10.01 11.89
C ALA A 115 -5.62 -9.11 13.11
N SER A 116 -4.35 -8.73 13.35
CA SER A 116 -3.94 -7.88 14.47
C SER A 116 -4.64 -6.51 14.46
N MET A 117 -4.95 -5.97 13.28
CA MET A 117 -5.69 -4.72 13.11
C MET A 117 -7.02 -4.74 13.90
N SER A 118 -7.75 -5.86 13.85
CA SER A 118 -8.99 -6.04 14.60
C SER A 118 -8.74 -6.50 16.03
N SER A 119 -7.91 -7.54 16.24
CA SER A 119 -7.76 -8.18 17.55
C SER A 119 -7.01 -7.33 18.57
N ASP A 120 -5.98 -6.60 18.12
CA ASP A 120 -5.04 -5.92 19.02
C ASP A 120 -5.32 -4.41 19.04
N TYR A 121 -5.78 -3.85 17.92
CA TYR A 121 -5.97 -2.41 17.75
C TYR A 121 -7.44 -1.97 17.68
N GLY A 122 -8.40 -2.90 17.60
CA GLY A 122 -9.83 -2.58 17.51
C GLY A 122 -10.21 -1.79 16.25
N LEU A 123 -9.37 -1.84 15.21
CA LEU A 123 -9.58 -1.15 13.94
C LEU A 123 -10.34 -2.08 12.98
N THR A 124 -11.32 -1.54 12.26
CA THR A 124 -12.07 -2.30 11.25
C THR A 124 -11.34 -2.27 9.91
N PRO A 125 -10.93 -3.43 9.35
CA PRO A 125 -10.34 -3.46 8.01
C PRO A 125 -11.31 -2.92 6.96
N ARG A 126 -10.88 -1.85 6.29
CA ARG A 126 -11.59 -1.24 5.15
C ARG A 126 -11.23 -1.91 3.83
N LYS A 127 -12.03 -1.64 2.79
CA LYS A 127 -11.84 -2.14 1.42
C LYS A 127 -10.38 -2.17 0.96
N LEU A 128 -9.64 -1.07 1.10
CA LEU A 128 -8.25 -0.99 0.64
C LEU A 128 -7.32 -2.04 1.28
N HIS A 129 -7.52 -2.41 2.56
CA HIS A 129 -6.73 -3.45 3.20
C HIS A 129 -6.99 -4.81 2.57
N TYR A 130 -8.26 -5.10 2.29
CA TYR A 130 -8.66 -6.32 1.60
C TYR A 130 -8.14 -6.36 0.15
N SER A 131 -8.19 -5.24 -0.58
CA SER A 131 -7.62 -5.15 -1.93
C SER A 131 -6.11 -5.43 -1.91
N CYS A 132 -5.35 -4.89 -0.95
CA CYS A 132 -3.93 -5.22 -0.78
C CYS A 132 -3.70 -6.71 -0.47
N MET A 133 -4.58 -7.33 0.31
CA MET A 133 -4.47 -8.75 0.65
C MET A 133 -4.80 -9.67 -0.51
N VAL A 134 -5.82 -9.35 -1.31
CA VAL A 134 -6.11 -10.07 -2.57
C VAL A 134 -4.92 -9.98 -3.51
N ASP A 135 -4.37 -8.79 -3.67
CA ASP A 135 -3.21 -8.54 -4.53
C ASP A 135 -1.96 -9.31 -4.05
N LEU A 136 -1.71 -9.34 -2.74
CA LEU A 136 -0.66 -10.16 -2.12
C LEU A 136 -0.87 -11.67 -2.39
N LEU A 137 -2.05 -12.21 -2.08
CA LEU A 137 -2.37 -13.63 -2.26
C LEU A 137 -2.26 -14.02 -3.73
N ALA A 138 -2.83 -13.22 -4.62
CA ALA A 138 -2.84 -13.46 -6.06
C ALA A 138 -1.42 -13.49 -6.63
N ARG A 139 -0.60 -12.48 -6.34
CA ARG A 139 0.81 -12.44 -6.81
C ARG A 139 1.63 -13.60 -6.25
N SER A 140 1.38 -14.00 -5.01
CA SER A 140 2.07 -15.13 -4.38
C SER A 140 1.54 -16.51 -4.78
N GLY A 141 0.53 -16.60 -5.65
CA GLY A 141 0.00 -17.85 -6.21
C GLY A 141 -1.10 -18.51 -5.39
N TYR A 142 -1.55 -17.89 -4.31
CA TYR A 142 -2.64 -18.36 -3.46
C TYR A 142 -4.00 -17.95 -4.06
N LEU A 143 -4.28 -18.37 -5.31
CA LEU A 143 -5.44 -17.91 -6.07
C LEU A 143 -6.77 -18.32 -5.43
N SER A 144 -6.86 -19.53 -4.87
CA SER A 144 -8.04 -20.01 -4.15
C SER A 144 -8.31 -19.20 -2.88
N ASP A 145 -7.27 -18.84 -2.13
CA ASP A 145 -7.40 -18.02 -0.92
C ASP A 145 -7.76 -16.57 -1.27
N ALA A 146 -7.20 -16.04 -2.36
CA ALA A 146 -7.56 -14.73 -2.89
C ALA A 146 -9.04 -14.67 -3.27
N GLN A 147 -9.55 -15.73 -3.93
CA GLN A 147 -10.96 -15.89 -4.24
C GLN A 147 -11.83 -15.94 -2.99
N ALA A 148 -11.50 -16.81 -2.04
CA ALA A 148 -12.24 -16.95 -0.79
C ALA A 148 -12.26 -15.64 0.01
N LEU A 149 -11.17 -14.87 -0.05
CA LEU A 149 -11.12 -13.54 0.56
C LEU A 149 -12.09 -12.57 -0.11
N ILE A 150 -12.15 -12.53 -1.45
CA ILE A 150 -13.14 -11.72 -2.20
C ILE A 150 -14.57 -12.08 -1.79
N ASP A 151 -14.89 -13.38 -1.77
CA ASP A 151 -16.24 -13.88 -1.46
C ASP A 151 -16.66 -13.60 -0.01
N SER A 152 -15.71 -13.39 0.90
CA SER A 152 -15.96 -13.14 2.33
C SER A 152 -15.83 -11.67 2.73
N MET A 153 -15.51 -10.77 1.79
CA MET A 153 -15.39 -9.34 2.10
C MET A 153 -16.75 -8.76 2.53
N PRO A 154 -16.80 -7.93 3.59
CA PRO A 154 -18.04 -7.31 4.04
C PRO A 154 -18.47 -6.10 3.18
N TYR A 155 -18.01 -6.02 1.93
CA TYR A 155 -18.19 -4.88 1.03
C TYR A 155 -18.72 -5.35 -0.33
N VAL A 156 -19.42 -4.48 -1.04
CA VAL A 156 -19.85 -4.76 -2.42
C VAL A 156 -18.61 -4.87 -3.30
N GLU A 157 -18.44 -6.05 -3.90
CA GLU A 157 -17.39 -6.34 -4.86
C GLU A 157 -17.40 -5.33 -6.01
N ASP A 158 -16.23 -4.84 -6.43
CA ASP A 158 -16.11 -4.12 -7.69
C ASP A 158 -15.11 -4.82 -8.64
N ALA A 159 -15.01 -4.29 -9.85
CA ALA A 159 -14.18 -4.90 -10.89
C ALA A 159 -12.67 -4.90 -10.56
N MET A 160 -12.20 -4.08 -9.62
CA MET A 160 -10.78 -3.89 -9.28
C MET A 160 -10.21 -5.12 -8.60
N GLU A 161 -10.90 -5.70 -7.61
CA GLU A 161 -10.43 -6.90 -6.89
C GLU A 161 -10.21 -8.08 -7.86
N TRP A 162 -11.16 -8.28 -8.78
CA TRP A 162 -11.09 -9.31 -9.80
C TRP A 162 -10.04 -9.01 -10.89
N THR A 163 -9.73 -7.74 -11.13
CA THR A 163 -8.67 -7.34 -12.08
C THR A 163 -7.28 -7.71 -11.54
N CYS A 164 -7.04 -7.56 -10.24
CA CYS A 164 -5.78 -8.01 -9.61
C CYS A 164 -5.61 -9.53 -9.74
N LEU A 165 -6.67 -10.31 -9.45
CA LEU A 165 -6.64 -11.76 -9.58
C LEU A 165 -6.37 -12.18 -11.03
N LEU A 166 -7.05 -11.56 -12.00
CA LEU A 166 -6.87 -11.80 -13.43
C LEU A 166 -5.44 -11.50 -13.90
N ALA A 167 -4.84 -10.40 -13.43
CA ALA A 167 -3.48 -10.04 -13.76
C ALA A 167 -2.47 -11.08 -13.26
N ALA A 168 -2.69 -11.64 -12.06
CA ALA A 168 -1.82 -12.65 -11.48
C ALA A 168 -1.93 -14.02 -12.17
N CYS A 169 -3.10 -14.39 -12.71
CA CYS A 169 -3.33 -15.67 -13.38
C CYS A 169 -2.40 -15.91 -14.58
N LYS A 170 -1.94 -14.84 -15.25
CA LYS A 170 -0.92 -14.94 -16.31
C LYS A 170 0.40 -15.51 -15.78
N GLY A 171 0.86 -15.02 -14.62
CA GLY A 171 2.14 -15.44 -14.03
C GLY A 171 2.12 -16.91 -13.59
N HIS A 172 0.97 -17.37 -13.11
CA HIS A 172 0.77 -18.73 -12.59
C HIS A 172 0.24 -19.73 -13.63
N LYS A 173 -0.02 -19.27 -14.87
CA LYS A 173 -0.58 -20.07 -15.97
C LYS A 173 -1.89 -20.77 -15.61
N ASP A 174 -2.67 -20.20 -14.69
CA ASP A 174 -3.93 -20.75 -14.26
C ASP A 174 -5.08 -20.24 -15.14
N VAL A 175 -5.40 -21.03 -16.15
CA VAL A 175 -6.44 -20.72 -17.14
C VAL A 175 -7.83 -20.74 -16.49
N HIS A 176 -8.06 -21.59 -15.48
CA HIS A 176 -9.36 -21.71 -14.85
C HIS A 176 -9.70 -20.46 -14.05
N PHE A 177 -8.81 -20.05 -13.13
CA PHE A 177 -8.99 -18.81 -12.37
C PHE A 177 -8.95 -17.58 -13.28
N GLY A 178 -8.13 -17.57 -14.32
CA GLY A 178 -8.10 -16.47 -15.29
C GLY A 178 -9.44 -16.28 -16.02
N ALA A 179 -10.08 -17.35 -16.46
CA ALA A 179 -11.41 -17.27 -17.08
C ALA A 179 -12.50 -16.83 -16.09
N LEU A 180 -12.47 -17.36 -14.87
CA LEU A 180 -13.41 -16.98 -13.80
C LEU A 180 -13.30 -15.48 -13.48
N ALA A 181 -12.08 -15.01 -13.22
CA ALA A 181 -11.82 -13.62 -12.88
C ALA A 181 -12.21 -12.68 -14.03
N ALA A 182 -11.87 -13.00 -15.27
CA ALA A 182 -12.28 -12.20 -16.43
C ALA A 182 -13.80 -12.13 -16.58
N LYS A 183 -14.51 -13.25 -16.40
CA LYS A 183 -15.98 -13.26 -16.46
C LYS A 183 -16.58 -12.31 -15.41
N ARG A 184 -16.04 -12.29 -14.20
CA ARG A 184 -16.48 -11.41 -13.11
C ARG A 184 -16.18 -9.94 -13.40
N VAL A 185 -14.98 -9.62 -13.88
CA VAL A 185 -14.62 -8.26 -14.29
C VAL A 185 -15.58 -7.76 -15.38
N LEU A 186 -15.86 -8.58 -16.39
CA LEU A 186 -16.75 -8.20 -17.50
C LEU A 186 -18.23 -8.13 -17.10
N SER A 187 -18.69 -8.91 -16.11
CA SER A 187 -20.05 -8.75 -15.59
C SER A 187 -20.23 -7.45 -14.80
N LEU A 188 -19.18 -6.99 -14.10
CA LEU A 188 -19.22 -5.75 -13.31
C LEU A 188 -18.94 -4.50 -14.18
N LYS A 189 -18.04 -4.63 -15.16
CA LYS A 189 -17.65 -3.58 -16.12
C LYS A 189 -17.48 -4.17 -17.53
N PRO A 190 -18.55 -4.27 -18.31
CA PRO A 190 -18.54 -4.91 -19.64
C PRO A 190 -17.56 -4.29 -20.65
N SER A 191 -17.27 -3.00 -20.49
CA SER A 191 -16.38 -2.22 -21.35
C SER A 191 -14.94 -2.12 -20.82
N ASN A 192 -14.50 -2.99 -19.91
CA ASN A 192 -13.13 -2.97 -19.39
C ASN A 192 -12.13 -3.56 -20.43
N PRO A 193 -11.33 -2.73 -21.13
CA PRO A 193 -10.40 -3.23 -22.15
C PRO A 193 -9.26 -4.06 -21.54
N GLY A 194 -8.86 -3.75 -20.30
CA GLY A 194 -7.82 -4.47 -19.57
C GLY A 194 -8.18 -5.94 -19.34
N ALA A 195 -9.46 -6.23 -19.06
CA ALA A 195 -9.95 -7.58 -18.84
C ALA A 195 -9.76 -8.49 -20.07
N TYR A 196 -10.10 -7.99 -21.26
CA TYR A 196 -9.91 -8.73 -22.51
C TYR A 196 -8.43 -8.98 -22.81
N VAL A 197 -7.58 -7.97 -22.60
CA VAL A 197 -6.13 -8.10 -22.83
C VAL A 197 -5.51 -9.11 -21.86
N MET A 198 -5.86 -9.05 -20.57
CA MET A 198 -5.35 -10.00 -19.58
C MET A 198 -5.86 -11.42 -19.86
N LEU A 199 -7.14 -11.59 -20.20
CA LEU A 199 -7.70 -12.89 -20.57
C LEU A 199 -6.99 -13.48 -21.79
N ALA A 200 -6.78 -12.69 -22.85
CA ALA A 200 -6.04 -13.12 -24.03
C ALA A 200 -4.59 -13.53 -23.68
N ASN A 201 -3.96 -12.82 -22.74
CA ASN A 201 -2.63 -13.15 -22.26
C ASN A 201 -2.59 -14.44 -21.42
N VAL A 202 -3.65 -14.78 -20.69
CA VAL A 202 -3.75 -16.06 -19.95
C VAL A 202 -3.80 -17.27 -20.89
N TYR A 203 -4.47 -17.15 -22.04
CA TYR A 203 -4.58 -18.23 -23.04
C TYR A 203 -3.38 -18.34 -24.00
N ARG A 204 -2.45 -17.37 -23.98
CA ARG A 204 -1.28 -17.37 -24.87
C ARG A 204 -0.27 -18.41 -24.37
N LYS A 205 -0.13 -19.53 -25.08
CA LYS A 205 0.97 -20.49 -24.85
C LYS A 205 2.30 -19.80 -25.17
N SER A 206 3.23 -19.82 -24.21
CA SER A 206 4.67 -19.54 -24.43
C SER A 206 5.30 -20.66 -25.23
#